data_AF-A0A6P4BKY8-F1
#
_entry.id   AF-A0A6P4BKY8-F1
#
_cell.length_a   1.000
_cell.length_b   1.000
_cell.length_c   1.000
_cell.angle_alpha   90.00
_cell.angle_beta   90.00
_cell.angle_gamma   90.00
#
_symmetry.space_group_name_H-M   'P 1'
#
loop_
_entity.id
_entity.type
_entity.pdbx_description
1 polymer ?
#
loop_
_entity_poly.entity_id
_entity_poly.type
_entity_poly.pdbx_seq_one_letter_code
_entity_poly.pdbx_strand_id
1 'polypeptide(L)'
;MSIQLKTEPGSPPILSSTSNKSLETMSVPELIEILRVKWQKVDYDRVEEVLVEREKKLKTKAGQLEEKFQLQSLARIDAEDKLKKKEQECEKVQRLYETLFKGVKESGLDKETIESLRKKNKKLECENLKLLELKKKYEVDGNAVDELRKKVAELEAEKKNNLDTITELNDKNGKLVDEKLKAKFLELLDRVVTCEETIKVWMSDASFDGKHDINKADDPGFPSKVKEEVKEFNDEINDGSLPLQRNKDFHQSHGAAAAEGGSKFQNIIEISDSDHDDDDIPIHE
;
A
#
# COMPACT_ATOMS: atom_id res chain seq x y z
N MET A 1 60.49 7.72 -63.70
CA MET A 1 61.24 7.10 -64.80
C MET A 1 60.90 7.81 -66.10
N SER A 2 61.94 8.26 -66.78
CA SER A 2 62.13 8.68 -68.18
C SER A 2 60.92 8.94 -69.07
N ILE A 3 60.77 10.20 -69.53
CA ILE A 3 60.55 10.49 -70.96
C ILE A 3 61.46 11.68 -71.35
N GLN A 4 62.20 11.48 -72.43
CA GLN A 4 63.30 12.30 -72.93
C GLN A 4 62.83 13.58 -73.64
N LEU A 5 63.61 14.64 -73.49
CA LEU A 5 63.66 15.80 -74.38
C LEU A 5 64.79 15.58 -75.40
N LYS A 6 64.51 15.72 -76.71
CA LYS A 6 65.40 16.32 -77.73
C LYS A 6 64.79 16.28 -79.14
N THR A 7 64.56 17.46 -79.70
CA THR A 7 64.95 17.81 -81.08
C THR A 7 65.00 19.33 -81.20
N GLU A 8 66.15 19.83 -81.65
CA GLU A 8 66.47 21.22 -81.98
C GLU A 8 66.29 21.43 -83.51
N PRO A 9 66.70 22.57 -84.10
CA PRO A 9 65.95 23.79 -84.37
C PRO A 9 65.42 23.87 -85.82
N GLY A 10 64.31 24.58 -86.04
CA GLY A 10 63.77 24.78 -87.38
C GLY A 10 62.94 26.05 -87.50
N SER A 11 63.60 27.12 -87.95
CA SER A 11 63.09 28.34 -88.61
C SER A 11 62.03 29.22 -87.91
N PRO A 12 62.21 30.56 -87.91
CA PRO A 12 61.24 31.48 -87.35
C PRO A 12 60.00 31.56 -88.23
N PRO A 13 58.77 31.66 -87.68
CA PRO A 13 57.60 31.95 -88.48
C PRO A 13 57.68 33.38 -89.01
N ILE A 14 57.58 33.45 -90.33
CA ILE A 14 57.35 34.60 -91.19
C ILE A 14 56.32 35.55 -90.56
N LEU A 15 56.72 36.81 -90.37
CA LEU A 15 55.85 37.93 -90.01
C LEU A 15 54.74 38.06 -91.05
N SER A 16 53.59 37.47 -90.73
CA SER A 16 52.39 37.55 -91.55
C SER A 16 51.59 38.78 -91.13
N SER A 17 51.42 39.64 -92.12
CA SER A 17 50.73 40.92 -92.11
C SER A 17 49.29 40.88 -91.58
N THR A 18 48.93 41.96 -90.87
CA THR A 18 47.60 42.59 -90.76
C THR A 18 46.40 41.70 -90.41
N SER A 19 46.28 41.32 -89.13
CA SER A 19 44.95 41.08 -88.57
C SER A 19 44.26 42.42 -88.28
N ASN A 20 43.07 42.63 -88.82
CA ASN A 20 42.17 43.73 -88.43
C ASN A 20 41.64 43.51 -87.00
N LYS A 21 42.53 43.55 -85.99
CA LYS A 21 42.16 43.48 -84.57
C LYS A 21 41.48 44.80 -84.18
N SER A 22 40.42 44.70 -83.40
CA SER A 22 39.82 45.90 -82.78
C SER A 22 40.81 46.49 -81.77
N LEU A 23 41.02 47.81 -81.81
CA LEU A 23 41.91 48.51 -80.86
C LEU A 23 41.52 48.23 -79.40
N GLU A 24 40.23 48.04 -79.16
CA GLU A 24 39.65 47.76 -77.84
C GLU A 24 40.11 46.43 -77.23
N THR A 25 40.63 45.52 -78.05
CA THR A 25 41.20 44.22 -77.61
C THR A 25 42.73 44.18 -77.60
N MET A 26 43.40 45.22 -78.13
CA MET A 26 44.87 45.25 -78.22
C MET A 26 45.53 45.54 -76.88
N SER A 27 46.64 44.88 -76.60
CA SER A 27 47.47 45.21 -75.45
C SER A 27 48.04 46.63 -75.53
N VAL A 28 48.40 47.22 -74.39
CA VAL A 28 49.03 48.55 -74.36
C VAL A 28 50.28 48.61 -75.26
N PRO A 29 51.16 47.59 -75.31
CA PRO A 29 52.28 47.56 -76.25
C PRO A 29 51.85 47.57 -77.73
N GLU A 30 50.83 46.81 -78.13
CA GLU A 30 50.30 46.80 -79.50
C GLU A 30 49.73 48.18 -79.90
N LEU A 31 49.05 48.88 -78.98
CA LEU A 31 48.55 50.24 -79.20
C LEU A 31 49.71 51.25 -79.35
N ILE A 32 50.77 51.12 -78.55
CA ILE A 32 51.96 51.97 -78.64
C ILE A 32 52.71 51.74 -79.97
N GLU A 33 52.73 50.51 -80.47
CA GLU A 33 53.38 50.18 -81.75
C GLU A 33 52.68 50.88 -82.93
N ILE A 34 51.34 50.94 -82.93
CA ILE A 34 50.56 51.68 -83.95
C ILE A 34 50.95 53.16 -83.97
N LEU A 35 51.08 53.78 -82.80
CA LEU A 35 51.47 55.20 -82.67
C LEU A 35 52.90 55.47 -83.12
N ARG A 36 53.82 54.50 -82.95
CA ARG A 36 55.22 54.64 -83.39
C ARG A 36 55.40 54.49 -84.89
N VAL A 37 54.59 53.65 -85.55
CA VAL A 37 54.70 53.36 -86.97
C VAL A 37 54.03 54.44 -87.83
N LYS A 38 52.93 55.03 -87.36
CA LYS A 38 52.18 56.07 -88.07
C LYS A 38 52.16 57.36 -87.28
N TRP A 39 52.87 58.37 -87.75
CA TRP A 39 52.87 59.71 -87.14
C TRP A 39 51.63 60.51 -87.54
N GLN A 40 50.44 59.99 -87.25
CA GLN A 40 49.14 60.62 -87.59
C GLN A 40 48.39 60.99 -86.32
N LYS A 41 47.95 62.25 -86.22
CA LYS A 41 47.19 62.76 -85.06
C LYS A 41 45.92 61.94 -84.77
N VAL A 42 45.24 61.48 -85.81
CA VAL A 42 44.01 60.67 -85.70
C VAL A 42 44.26 59.33 -85.00
N ASP A 43 45.44 58.73 -85.18
CA ASP A 43 45.79 57.48 -84.51
C ASP A 43 46.02 57.71 -82.99
N TYR A 44 46.54 58.88 -82.60
CA TYR A 44 46.67 59.28 -81.19
C TYR A 44 45.31 59.44 -80.52
N ASP A 45 44.43 60.26 -81.11
CA ASP A 45 43.10 60.54 -80.56
C ASP A 45 42.32 59.23 -80.34
N ARG A 46 42.44 58.27 -81.28
CA ARG A 46 41.76 56.97 -81.20
C ARG A 46 42.33 56.04 -80.13
N VAL A 47 43.65 56.02 -79.95
CA VAL A 47 44.29 55.23 -78.87
C VAL A 47 43.98 55.83 -77.50
N GLU A 48 43.98 57.17 -77.38
CA GLU A 48 43.61 57.87 -76.16
C GLU A 48 42.17 57.53 -75.73
N GLU A 49 41.20 57.59 -76.65
CA GLU A 49 39.80 57.24 -76.37
C GLU A 49 39.68 55.81 -75.82
N VAL A 50 40.35 54.84 -76.44
CA VAL A 50 40.35 53.44 -75.99
C VAL A 50 40.97 53.30 -74.59
N LEU A 51 42.06 54.01 -74.30
CA LEU A 51 42.71 53.95 -72.99
C LEU A 51 41.86 54.59 -71.90
N VAL A 52 41.23 55.73 -72.18
CA VAL A 52 40.30 56.41 -71.26
C VAL A 52 39.09 55.53 -70.97
N GLU A 53 38.51 54.89 -71.99
CA GLU A 53 37.38 53.99 -71.78
C GLU A 53 37.77 52.76 -70.95
N ARG A 54 38.95 52.19 -71.19
CA ARG A 54 39.49 51.09 -70.38
C ARG A 54 39.74 51.49 -68.94
N GLU A 55 40.31 52.66 -68.71
CA GLU A 55 40.52 53.21 -67.36
C GLU A 55 39.18 53.35 -66.65
N LYS A 56 38.17 53.94 -67.30
CA LYS A 56 36.82 54.06 -66.76
C LYS A 56 36.23 52.69 -66.41
N LYS A 57 36.35 51.69 -67.29
CA LYS A 57 35.88 50.31 -67.05
C LYS A 57 36.59 49.68 -65.86
N LEU A 58 37.92 49.83 -65.76
CA LEU A 58 38.71 49.29 -64.64
C LEU A 58 38.35 49.97 -63.32
N LYS A 59 38.18 51.29 -63.30
CA LYS A 59 37.79 52.06 -62.12
C LYS A 59 36.43 51.63 -61.59
N THR A 60 35.45 51.41 -62.48
CA THR A 60 34.12 50.87 -62.09
C THR A 60 34.24 49.46 -61.51
N LYS A 61 35.02 48.56 -62.13
CA LYS A 61 35.23 47.20 -61.61
C LYS A 61 35.94 47.19 -60.26
N ALA A 62 36.93 48.06 -60.08
CA ALA A 62 37.63 48.21 -58.80
C ALA A 62 36.67 48.68 -57.70
N GLY A 63 35.80 49.65 -57.98
CA GLY A 63 34.76 50.09 -57.04
C GLY A 63 33.77 48.99 -56.68
N GLN A 64 33.29 48.22 -57.66
CA GLN A 64 32.38 47.08 -57.42
C GLN A 64 33.03 45.97 -56.60
N LEU A 65 34.33 45.70 -56.80
CA LEU A 65 35.07 44.72 -56.01
C LEU A 65 35.27 45.19 -54.58
N GLU A 66 35.58 46.47 -54.38
CA GLU A 66 35.73 47.07 -53.05
C GLU A 66 34.42 47.01 -52.25
N GLU A 67 33.29 47.38 -52.86
CA GLU A 67 31.96 47.29 -52.22
C GLU A 67 31.61 45.84 -51.84
N LYS A 68 31.86 44.88 -52.75
CA LYS A 68 31.66 43.44 -52.45
C LYS A 68 32.54 42.96 -51.31
N PHE A 69 33.79 43.40 -51.27
CA PHE A 69 34.73 43.04 -50.21
C PHE A 69 34.27 43.60 -48.86
N GLN A 70 33.84 44.86 -48.80
CA GLN A 70 33.33 45.47 -47.59
C GLN A 70 32.05 44.80 -47.10
N LEU A 71 31.11 44.51 -48.00
CA LEU A 71 29.87 43.81 -47.67
C LEU A 71 30.14 42.40 -47.12
N GLN A 72 31.06 41.66 -47.73
CA GLN A 72 31.47 40.34 -47.26
C GLN A 72 32.17 40.42 -45.89
N SER A 73 33.03 41.41 -45.68
CA SER A 73 33.71 41.65 -44.40
C SER A 73 32.70 41.92 -43.29
N LEU A 74 31.72 42.79 -43.54
CA LEU A 74 30.66 43.11 -42.58
C LEU A 74 29.80 41.88 -42.25
N ALA A 75 29.42 41.09 -43.26
CA ALA A 75 28.67 39.85 -43.06
C ALA A 75 29.45 38.81 -42.23
N ARG A 76 30.78 38.74 -42.41
CA ARG A 76 31.64 37.87 -41.61
C ARG A 76 31.66 38.30 -40.14
N ILE A 77 31.81 39.59 -39.87
CA ILE A 77 31.83 40.13 -38.50
C ILE A 77 30.50 39.83 -37.79
N ASP A 78 29.35 40.09 -38.44
CA ASP A 78 28.03 39.79 -37.87
C ASP A 78 27.85 38.30 -37.56
N ALA A 79 28.34 37.42 -38.44
CA ALA A 79 28.32 35.98 -38.21
C ALA A 79 29.24 35.55 -37.04
N GLU A 80 30.44 36.12 -36.95
CA GLU A 80 31.39 35.88 -35.85
C GLU A 80 30.82 36.33 -34.50
N ASP A 81 30.17 37.49 -34.43
CA ASP A 81 29.55 38.00 -33.19
C ASP A 81 28.37 37.13 -32.74
N LYS A 82 27.52 36.70 -33.69
CA LYS A 82 26.43 35.76 -33.40
C LYS A 82 26.93 34.43 -32.90
N LEU A 83 28.01 33.90 -33.49
CA LEU A 83 28.65 32.66 -33.07
C LEU A 83 29.20 32.79 -31.64
N LYS A 84 29.92 33.88 -31.36
CA LYS A 84 30.51 34.14 -30.03
C LYS A 84 29.44 34.24 -28.94
N LYS A 85 28.29 34.86 -29.23
CA LYS A 85 27.16 34.91 -28.31
C LYS A 85 26.60 33.51 -28.01
N LYS A 86 26.46 32.67 -29.04
CA LYS A 86 25.99 31.29 -28.91
C LYS A 86 26.96 30.40 -28.14
N GLU A 87 28.26 30.57 -28.36
CA GLU A 87 29.31 29.87 -27.63
C GLU A 87 29.27 30.23 -26.13
N GLN A 88 29.14 31.52 -25.81
CA GLN A 88 28.99 31.97 -24.42
C GLN A 88 27.71 31.44 -23.74
N GLU A 89 26.60 31.36 -24.46
CA GLU A 89 25.36 30.72 -23.98
C GLU A 89 25.60 29.23 -23.67
N CYS A 90 26.29 28.51 -24.56
CA CYS A 90 26.62 27.09 -24.37
C CYS A 90 27.50 26.87 -23.14
N GLU A 91 28.55 27.68 -22.96
CA GLU A 91 29.44 27.62 -21.79
C GLU A 91 28.70 27.89 -20.47
N LYS A 92 27.74 28.81 -20.48
CA LYS A 92 26.91 29.09 -19.28
C LYS A 92 26.05 27.87 -18.93
N VAL A 93 25.39 27.26 -19.92
CA VAL A 93 24.57 26.06 -19.71
C VAL A 93 25.42 24.90 -19.23
N GLN A 94 26.60 24.69 -19.82
CA GLN A 94 27.50 23.63 -19.40
C GLN A 94 27.92 23.79 -17.92
N ARG A 95 28.30 25.00 -17.51
CA ARG A 95 28.64 25.28 -16.10
C ARG A 95 27.48 25.05 -15.14
N LEU A 96 26.25 25.41 -15.54
CA LEU A 96 25.06 25.13 -14.74
C LEU A 96 24.83 23.63 -14.58
N TYR A 97 24.97 22.87 -15.68
CA TYR A 97 24.83 21.41 -15.65
C TYR A 97 25.87 20.75 -14.75
N GLU A 98 27.15 21.16 -14.85
CA GLU A 98 28.23 20.67 -13.99
C GLU A 98 27.98 21.00 -12.51
N THR A 99 27.50 22.21 -12.21
CA THR A 99 27.17 22.63 -10.84
C THR A 99 26.01 21.82 -10.28
N LEU A 100 24.93 21.65 -11.05
CA LEU A 100 23.78 20.84 -10.66
C LEU A 100 24.18 19.37 -10.44
N PHE A 101 24.96 18.81 -11.36
CA PHE A 101 25.43 17.43 -11.26
C PHE A 101 26.29 17.21 -10.01
N LYS A 102 27.18 18.15 -9.70
CA LYS A 102 27.97 18.12 -8.46
C LYS A 102 27.06 18.23 -7.23
N GLY A 103 26.08 19.14 -7.24
CA GLY A 103 25.09 19.29 -6.18
C GLY A 103 24.33 17.99 -5.92
N VAL A 104 23.77 17.36 -6.97
CA VAL A 104 23.05 16.08 -6.86
C VAL A 104 23.95 14.96 -6.32
N LYS A 105 25.23 14.96 -6.68
CA LYS A 105 26.18 13.95 -6.20
C LYS A 105 26.55 14.14 -4.72
N GLU A 106 26.63 15.39 -4.26
CA GLU A 106 26.97 15.74 -2.87
C GLU A 106 25.75 15.69 -1.93
N SER A 107 24.58 16.14 -2.40
CA SER A 107 23.33 16.13 -1.64
C SER A 107 22.56 14.80 -1.75
N GLY A 108 22.94 13.94 -2.69
CA GLY A 108 22.34 12.63 -2.87
C GLY A 108 22.51 11.78 -1.61
N LEU A 109 21.45 11.09 -1.20
CA LEU A 109 21.56 10.08 -0.14
C LEU A 109 22.62 9.06 -0.53
N ASP A 110 23.52 8.75 0.40
CA ASP A 110 24.56 7.77 0.14
C ASP A 110 23.93 6.43 -0.28
N LYS A 111 24.59 5.75 -1.22
CA LYS A 111 24.13 4.49 -1.79
C LYS A 111 23.86 3.45 -0.70
N GLU A 112 24.67 3.44 0.36
CA GLU A 112 24.48 2.57 1.52
C GLU A 112 23.19 2.91 2.27
N THR A 113 22.89 4.19 2.46
CA THR A 113 21.64 4.66 3.07
C THR A 113 20.42 4.23 2.25
N ILE A 114 20.49 4.41 0.93
CA ILE A 114 19.42 3.96 0.00
C ILE A 114 19.21 2.45 0.09
N GLU A 115 20.29 1.67 0.12
CA GLU A 115 20.21 0.21 0.21
C GLU A 115 19.66 -0.26 1.57
N SER A 116 20.08 0.38 2.66
CA SER A 116 19.57 0.14 4.01
C SER A 116 18.07 0.42 4.10
N LEU A 117 17.61 1.55 3.55
CA LEU A 117 16.19 1.89 3.48
C LEU A 117 15.40 0.87 2.65
N ARG A 118 15.93 0.44 1.50
CA ARG A 118 15.29 -0.62 0.68
C ARG A 118 15.15 -1.93 1.44
N LYS A 119 16.17 -2.35 2.19
CA LYS A 119 16.13 -3.56 3.03
C LYS A 119 15.07 -3.43 4.14
N LYS A 120 15.02 -2.29 4.82
CA LYS A 120 14.01 -1.99 5.85
C LYS A 120 12.59 -1.99 5.27
N ASN A 121 12.39 -1.37 4.10
CA ASN A 121 11.07 -1.35 3.46
C ASN A 121 10.59 -2.75 3.11
N LYS A 122 11.45 -3.59 2.52
CA LYS A 122 11.11 -5.00 2.25
C LYS A 122 10.74 -5.76 3.52
N LYS A 123 11.46 -5.53 4.63
CA LYS A 123 11.15 -6.15 5.92
C LYS A 123 9.76 -5.72 6.42
N LEU A 124 9.47 -4.42 6.37
CA LEU A 124 8.17 -3.87 6.77
C LEU A 124 7.02 -4.38 5.91
N GLU A 125 7.22 -4.51 4.59
CA GLU A 125 6.23 -5.12 3.68
C GLU A 125 5.91 -6.57 4.09
N CYS A 126 6.94 -7.37 4.42
CA CYS A 126 6.74 -8.73 4.91
C CYS A 126 5.98 -8.77 6.26
N GLU A 127 6.30 -7.86 7.18
CA GLU A 127 5.60 -7.76 8.48
C GLU A 127 4.14 -7.34 8.31
N ASN A 128 3.86 -6.36 7.44
CA ASN A 128 2.51 -5.92 7.10
C ASN A 128 1.68 -7.06 6.50
N LEU A 129 2.27 -7.91 5.66
CA LEU A 129 1.59 -9.06 5.10
C LEU A 129 1.20 -10.08 6.18
N LYS A 130 2.09 -10.35 7.14
CA LYS A 130 1.79 -11.22 8.30
C LYS A 130 0.69 -10.64 9.18
N LEU A 131 0.71 -9.33 9.43
CA LEU A 131 -0.34 -8.66 10.19
C LEU A 131 -1.70 -8.76 9.49
N LEU A 132 -1.74 -8.62 8.16
CA LEU A 132 -2.95 -8.78 7.39
C LEU A 132 -3.50 -10.22 7.48
N GLU A 133 -2.63 -11.23 7.48
CA GLU A 133 -3.03 -12.62 7.66
C GLU A 133 -3.57 -12.88 9.08
N LEU A 134 -2.91 -12.35 10.11
CA LEU A 134 -3.38 -12.45 11.49
C LEU A 134 -4.74 -11.78 11.67
N LYS A 135 -4.94 -10.60 11.10
CA LYS A 135 -6.23 -9.89 11.14
C LYS A 135 -7.37 -10.74 10.58
N LYS A 136 -7.14 -11.42 9.45
CA LYS A 136 -8.13 -12.34 8.86
C LYS A 136 -8.45 -13.52 9.78
N LYS A 137 -7.45 -14.09 10.46
CA LYS A 137 -7.68 -15.18 11.43
C LYS A 137 -8.53 -14.71 12.61
N TYR A 138 -8.22 -13.55 13.18
CA TYR A 138 -9.02 -12.97 14.26
C TYR A 138 -10.47 -12.69 13.87
N GLU A 139 -10.73 -12.29 12.62
CA GLU A 139 -12.09 -12.08 12.12
C GLU A 139 -12.87 -13.40 12.03
N VAL A 140 -12.23 -14.48 11.55
CA VAL A 140 -12.84 -15.82 11.53
C VAL A 140 -13.11 -16.32 12.95
N ASP A 141 -12.16 -16.19 13.86
CA ASP A 141 -12.31 -16.62 15.25
C ASP A 141 -13.40 -15.80 15.97
N GLY A 142 -13.48 -14.50 15.69
CA GLY A 142 -14.55 -13.62 16.21
C GLY A 142 -15.93 -14.11 15.79
N ASN A 143 -16.12 -14.43 14.50
CA ASN A 143 -17.37 -14.98 13.99
C ASN A 143 -17.74 -16.31 14.66
N ALA A 144 -16.75 -17.21 14.84
CA ALA A 144 -16.97 -18.49 15.52
C ALA A 144 -17.37 -18.30 17.00
N VAL A 145 -16.77 -17.33 17.69
CA VAL A 145 -17.16 -16.97 19.07
C VAL A 145 -18.58 -16.42 19.12
N ASP A 146 -18.98 -15.58 18.18
CA ASP A 146 -20.35 -15.05 18.13
C ASP A 146 -21.39 -16.14 17.85
N GLU A 147 -21.08 -17.10 16.96
CA GLU A 147 -21.92 -18.29 16.77
C GLU A 147 -22.06 -19.13 18.05
N LEU A 148 -20.97 -19.34 18.79
CA LEU A 148 -21.00 -20.05 20.06
C LEU A 148 -21.83 -19.30 21.11
N ARG A 149 -21.69 -17.96 21.20
CA ARG A 149 -22.51 -17.13 22.09
C ARG A 149 -23.99 -17.26 21.78
N LYS A 150 -24.37 -17.29 20.50
CA LYS A 150 -25.76 -17.49 20.08
C LYS A 150 -26.29 -18.85 20.54
N LYS A 151 -25.54 -19.93 20.31
CA LYS A 151 -25.92 -21.30 20.74
C LYS A 151 -26.06 -21.41 22.26
N VAL A 152 -25.17 -20.75 23.02
CA VAL A 152 -25.27 -20.70 24.48
C VAL A 152 -26.55 -20.00 24.92
N ALA A 153 -26.89 -18.87 24.31
CA ALA A 153 -28.13 -18.15 24.63
C ALA A 153 -29.39 -18.98 24.30
N GLU A 154 -29.39 -19.71 23.19
CA GLU A 154 -30.47 -20.64 22.82
C GLU A 154 -30.64 -21.77 23.85
N LEU A 155 -29.54 -22.39 24.27
CA LEU A 155 -29.55 -23.45 25.29
C LEU A 155 -29.98 -22.93 26.66
N GLU A 156 -29.58 -21.72 27.05
CA GLU A 156 -30.04 -21.10 28.29
C GLU A 156 -31.54 -20.83 28.27
N ALA A 157 -32.09 -20.37 27.14
CA ALA A 157 -33.52 -20.17 26.96
C ALA A 157 -34.30 -21.51 27.03
N GLU A 158 -33.81 -22.55 26.37
CA GLU A 158 -34.40 -23.89 26.43
C GLU A 158 -34.36 -24.46 27.85
N LYS A 159 -33.23 -24.33 28.54
CA LYS A 159 -33.07 -24.75 29.94
C LYS A 159 -34.09 -24.05 30.84
N LYS A 160 -34.32 -22.76 30.64
CA LYS A 160 -35.34 -22.00 31.40
C LYS A 160 -36.74 -22.54 31.14
N ASN A 161 -37.12 -22.75 29.87
CA ASN A 161 -38.43 -23.31 29.51
C ASN A 161 -38.65 -24.71 30.12
N ASN A 162 -37.62 -25.56 30.10
CA ASN A 162 -37.67 -26.89 30.71
C ASN A 162 -37.85 -26.80 32.23
N LEU A 163 -37.17 -25.86 32.89
CA LEU A 163 -37.33 -25.64 34.31
C LEU A 163 -38.76 -25.18 34.65
N ASP A 164 -39.31 -24.24 33.89
CA ASP A 164 -40.69 -23.76 34.05
C ASP A 164 -41.71 -24.89 33.82
N THR A 165 -41.43 -25.81 32.90
CA THR A 165 -42.26 -27.01 32.67
C THR A 165 -42.19 -27.98 33.84
N ILE A 166 -41.00 -28.21 34.39
CA ILE A 166 -40.80 -29.10 35.56
C ILE A 166 -41.51 -28.55 36.79
N THR A 167 -41.44 -27.23 37.04
CA THR A 167 -42.13 -26.62 38.18
C THR A 167 -43.65 -26.76 38.05
N GLU A 168 -44.22 -26.52 36.86
CA GLU A 168 -45.66 -26.71 36.62
C GLU A 168 -46.10 -28.18 36.83
N LEU A 169 -45.30 -29.14 36.35
CA LEU A 169 -45.58 -30.57 36.56
C LEU A 169 -45.51 -30.96 38.04
N ASN A 170 -44.53 -30.45 38.78
CA ASN A 170 -44.41 -30.69 40.22
C ASN A 170 -45.61 -30.13 40.99
N ASP A 171 -46.08 -28.92 40.64
CA ASP A 171 -47.28 -28.32 41.25
C ASP A 171 -48.54 -29.17 40.97
N LYS A 172 -48.71 -29.65 39.74
CA LYS A 172 -49.81 -30.55 39.37
C LYS A 172 -49.72 -31.88 40.11
N ASN A 173 -48.53 -32.46 40.22
CA ASN A 173 -48.31 -33.72 40.91
C ASN A 173 -48.60 -33.59 42.42
N GLY A 174 -48.21 -32.49 43.05
CA GLY A 174 -48.55 -32.18 44.45
C GLY A 174 -50.07 -32.16 44.68
N LYS A 175 -50.81 -31.43 43.84
CA LYS A 175 -52.29 -31.39 43.92
C LYS A 175 -52.92 -32.78 43.74
N LEU A 176 -52.41 -33.56 42.79
CA LEU A 176 -52.91 -34.91 42.54
C LEU A 176 -52.68 -35.85 43.73
N VAL A 177 -51.52 -35.73 44.39
CA VAL A 177 -51.22 -36.49 45.62
C VAL A 177 -52.20 -36.11 46.74
N ASP A 178 -52.47 -34.82 46.94
CA ASP A 178 -53.42 -34.34 47.93
C ASP A 178 -54.85 -34.84 47.65
N GLU A 179 -55.32 -34.75 46.39
CA GLU A 179 -56.62 -35.28 45.96
C GLU A 179 -56.72 -36.79 46.20
N LYS A 180 -55.66 -37.55 45.86
CA LYS A 180 -55.60 -39.00 46.07
C LYS A 180 -55.62 -39.37 47.54
N LEU A 181 -54.94 -38.61 48.41
CA LEU A 181 -54.95 -38.82 49.85
C LEU A 181 -56.32 -38.52 50.45
N LYS A 182 -56.96 -37.43 50.01
CA LYS A 182 -58.33 -37.07 50.41
C LYS A 182 -59.34 -38.15 50.00
N ALA A 183 -59.25 -38.67 48.77
CA ALA A 183 -60.10 -39.75 48.30
C ALA A 183 -59.96 -41.02 49.16
N LYS A 184 -58.71 -41.44 49.46
CA LYS A 184 -58.45 -42.57 50.36
C LYS A 184 -58.99 -42.36 51.78
N PHE A 185 -58.92 -41.14 52.29
CA PHE A 185 -59.45 -40.82 53.63
C PHE A 185 -60.98 -40.91 53.67
N LEU A 186 -61.67 -40.42 52.64
CA LEU A 186 -63.12 -40.56 52.51
C LEU A 186 -63.54 -42.04 52.39
N GLU A 187 -62.80 -42.84 51.62
CA GLU A 187 -63.02 -44.30 51.52
C GLU A 187 -62.86 -44.99 52.88
N LEU A 188 -61.85 -44.61 53.66
CA LEU A 188 -61.64 -45.17 55.00
C LEU A 188 -62.76 -44.79 55.97
N LEU A 189 -63.23 -43.54 55.93
CA LEU A 189 -64.37 -43.08 56.73
C LEU A 189 -65.64 -43.90 56.43
N ASP A 190 -65.93 -44.15 55.16
CA ASP A 190 -67.08 -44.95 54.73
C ASP A 190 -67.01 -46.39 55.26
N ARG A 191 -65.82 -47.01 55.20
CA ARG A 191 -65.58 -48.34 55.79
C ARG A 191 -65.76 -48.35 57.31
N VAL A 192 -65.33 -47.29 58.01
CA VAL A 192 -65.52 -47.15 59.46
C VAL A 192 -67.01 -47.07 59.82
N VAL A 193 -67.78 -46.26 59.10
CA VAL A 193 -69.25 -46.15 59.29
C VAL A 193 -69.91 -47.51 59.06
N THR A 194 -69.59 -48.19 57.96
CA THR A 194 -70.11 -49.54 57.65
C THR A 194 -69.79 -50.55 58.75
N CYS A 195 -68.57 -50.54 59.28
CA CYS A 195 -68.17 -51.38 60.41
C CYS A 195 -68.99 -51.05 61.67
N GLU A 196 -69.18 -49.76 61.97
CA GLU A 196 -69.95 -49.33 63.14
C GLU A 196 -71.42 -49.79 63.05
N GLU A 197 -72.03 -49.67 61.87
CA GLU A 197 -73.37 -50.19 61.60
C GLU A 197 -73.44 -51.70 61.78
N THR A 198 -72.45 -52.44 61.27
CA THR A 198 -72.35 -53.90 61.43
C THR A 198 -72.25 -54.31 62.90
N ILE A 199 -71.44 -53.58 63.70
CA ILE A 199 -71.30 -53.81 65.14
C ILE A 199 -72.61 -53.50 65.87
N LYS A 200 -73.30 -52.41 65.52
CA LYS A 200 -74.62 -52.07 66.09
C LYS A 200 -75.66 -53.17 65.83
N VAL A 201 -75.68 -53.76 64.64
CA VAL A 201 -76.53 -54.93 64.34
C VAL A 201 -76.18 -56.10 65.27
N TRP A 202 -74.90 -56.44 65.39
CA TRP A 202 -74.45 -57.50 66.30
C TRP A 202 -74.81 -57.26 67.76
N MET A 203 -74.66 -56.03 68.26
CA MET A 203 -75.02 -55.69 69.64
C MET A 203 -76.52 -55.70 69.89
N SER A 204 -77.35 -55.48 68.85
CA SER A 204 -78.80 -55.54 68.96
C SER A 204 -79.33 -56.98 69.01
N ASP A 205 -78.59 -57.94 68.45
CA ASP A 205 -78.92 -59.37 68.51
C ASP A 205 -78.40 -60.08 69.79
N ALA A 206 -77.52 -59.43 70.55
CA ALA A 206 -76.92 -59.98 71.77
C ALA A 206 -77.79 -59.69 73.02
N SER A 207 -78.88 -60.43 73.20
CA SER A 207 -79.55 -60.60 74.49
C SER A 207 -78.74 -61.55 75.38
N PHE A 208 -77.84 -61.00 76.20
CA PHE A 208 -76.99 -61.77 77.13
C PHE A 208 -77.63 -61.89 78.52
N ASP A 209 -78.20 -63.07 78.80
CA ASP A 209 -78.57 -63.52 80.15
C ASP A 209 -77.48 -64.49 80.67
N GLY A 210 -76.94 -64.17 81.85
CA GLY A 210 -76.58 -65.20 82.83
C GLY A 210 -75.25 -65.96 82.69
N LYS A 211 -74.26 -65.47 83.46
CA LYS A 211 -73.34 -66.22 84.35
C LYS A 211 -72.60 -67.47 83.81
N HIS A 212 -71.26 -67.41 83.81
CA HIS A 212 -70.47 -68.46 84.48
C HIS A 212 -69.08 -68.02 84.94
N ASP A 213 -68.67 -68.64 86.04
CA ASP A 213 -67.51 -68.39 86.89
C ASP A 213 -66.13 -68.62 86.28
N ILE A 214 -65.20 -67.90 86.89
CA ILE A 214 -63.75 -67.91 86.76
C ILE A 214 -63.20 -69.22 87.36
N ASN A 215 -62.33 -69.95 86.64
CA ASN A 215 -61.01 -70.37 87.16
C ASN A 215 -60.15 -71.20 86.18
N LYS A 216 -58.91 -70.71 86.04
CA LYS A 216 -57.63 -71.41 85.82
C LYS A 216 -57.31 -72.07 84.48
N ALA A 217 -56.50 -71.31 83.75
CA ALA A 217 -55.16 -71.64 83.22
C ALA A 217 -55.04 -72.82 82.26
N ASP A 218 -54.85 -72.48 80.98
CA ASP A 218 -53.69 -72.94 80.21
C ASP A 218 -53.25 -71.80 79.28
N ASP A 219 -51.95 -71.54 79.28
CA ASP A 219 -51.22 -70.64 78.38
C ASP A 219 -50.89 -71.42 77.10
N PRO A 220 -51.52 -71.15 75.95
CA PRO A 220 -51.02 -71.60 74.67
C PRO A 220 -50.16 -70.47 74.11
N GLY A 221 -48.86 -70.73 74.14
CA GLY A 221 -47.81 -69.82 73.69
C GLY A 221 -48.08 -69.14 72.34
N PHE A 222 -47.63 -67.88 72.31
CA PHE A 222 -47.45 -67.02 71.15
C PHE A 222 -47.28 -67.73 69.80
N PRO A 223 -48.11 -67.43 68.79
CA PRO A 223 -47.64 -67.41 67.41
C PRO A 223 -46.85 -66.11 67.19
N SER A 224 -45.53 -66.15 67.43
CA SER A 224 -44.62 -65.14 66.89
C SER A 224 -44.60 -65.24 65.36
N LYS A 225 -45.49 -64.49 64.70
CA LYS A 225 -45.44 -64.31 63.25
C LYS A 225 -46.05 -62.98 62.82
N VAL A 226 -45.37 -61.87 63.18
CA VAL A 226 -45.35 -60.63 62.37
C VAL A 226 -44.00 -59.94 62.59
N LYS A 227 -43.00 -60.34 61.80
CA LYS A 227 -41.77 -59.57 61.54
C LYS A 227 -41.40 -59.78 60.07
N GLU A 228 -41.88 -58.86 59.24
CA GLU A 228 -41.64 -58.57 57.82
C GLU A 228 -42.97 -57.94 57.39
N GLU A 229 -43.12 -56.67 57.03
CA GLU A 229 -42.28 -55.79 56.24
C GLU A 229 -42.52 -54.34 56.71
N VAL A 230 -41.53 -53.67 57.29
CA VAL A 230 -41.38 -52.20 57.19
C VAL A 230 -39.89 -51.90 57.33
N LYS A 231 -39.15 -52.06 56.23
CA LYS A 231 -37.88 -51.36 56.05
C LYS A 231 -37.54 -51.26 54.56
N GLU A 232 -38.31 -50.44 53.88
CA GLU A 232 -37.90 -49.83 52.61
C GLU A 232 -38.28 -48.35 52.70
N PHE A 233 -37.44 -47.48 52.15
CA PHE A 233 -37.43 -46.01 52.29
C PHE A 233 -36.77 -45.45 53.55
N ASN A 234 -35.44 -45.47 53.55
CA ASN A 234 -34.65 -44.23 53.51
C ASN A 234 -33.16 -44.60 53.64
N ASP A 235 -32.48 -44.68 52.49
CA ASP A 235 -31.04 -44.45 52.36
C ASP A 235 -30.78 -44.06 50.91
N GLU A 236 -31.20 -42.86 50.50
CA GLU A 236 -30.62 -42.18 49.33
C GLU A 236 -30.76 -40.67 49.47
N ILE A 237 -30.10 -40.11 50.49
CA ILE A 237 -29.64 -38.73 50.45
C ILE A 237 -28.16 -38.74 50.82
N ASN A 238 -27.37 -38.10 49.96
CA ASN A 238 -25.96 -37.73 50.11
C ASN A 238 -24.96 -38.85 49.75
N ASP A 239 -23.98 -38.68 48.87
CA ASP A 239 -23.46 -37.50 48.18
C ASP A 239 -22.70 -38.04 46.96
N GLY A 240 -23.35 -38.01 45.79
CA GLY A 240 -22.73 -38.35 44.52
C GLY A 240 -21.80 -37.22 44.07
N SER A 241 -20.76 -36.95 44.84
CA SER A 241 -19.62 -36.14 44.42
C SER A 241 -18.94 -36.86 43.25
N LEU A 242 -19.34 -36.50 42.04
CA LEU A 242 -18.58 -36.75 40.81
C LEU A 242 -17.17 -36.17 41.00
N PRO A 243 -16.10 -36.88 40.59
CA PRO A 243 -14.79 -36.25 40.49
C PRO A 243 -14.84 -35.27 39.32
N LEU A 244 -15.17 -34.02 39.64
CA LEU A 244 -14.85 -32.85 38.84
C LEU A 244 -13.32 -32.78 38.77
N GLN A 245 -12.76 -33.33 37.70
CA GLN A 245 -11.37 -33.13 37.30
C GLN A 245 -11.21 -31.65 36.92
N ARG A 246 -10.97 -30.84 37.96
CA ARG A 246 -10.75 -29.41 37.89
C ARG A 246 -9.25 -29.20 37.66
N ASN A 247 -8.85 -29.10 36.40
CA ASN A 247 -7.54 -28.58 36.05
C ASN A 247 -7.52 -27.07 36.36
N LYS A 248 -6.84 -26.72 37.45
CA LYS A 248 -6.45 -25.40 37.93
C LYS A 248 -5.08 -25.66 38.59
N ASP A 249 -3.98 -24.97 38.30
CA ASP A 249 -3.77 -23.60 37.88
C ASP A 249 -2.39 -23.48 37.19
N PHE A 250 -2.29 -22.66 36.15
CA PHE A 250 -1.04 -21.98 35.80
C PHE A 250 -1.24 -20.50 36.13
N HIS A 251 -0.83 -20.10 37.33
CA HIS A 251 -0.55 -18.70 37.63
C HIS A 251 0.93 -18.53 37.93
N GLN A 252 1.63 -18.07 36.89
CA GLN A 252 2.47 -16.87 36.90
C GLN A 252 2.84 -16.33 38.30
N SER A 253 4.09 -16.50 38.68
CA SER A 253 4.79 -15.61 39.60
C SER A 253 5.98 -14.96 38.88
N HIS A 254 6.06 -13.64 38.97
CA HIS A 254 7.18 -12.83 38.50
C HIS A 254 8.36 -12.95 39.47
N GLY A 255 9.59 -12.97 38.94
CA GLY A 255 10.81 -12.84 39.74
C GLY A 255 12.07 -12.81 38.87
N ALA A 256 12.66 -11.62 38.75
CA ALA A 256 13.73 -11.21 37.85
C ALA A 256 15.09 -11.92 37.96
N ALA A 257 15.85 -11.95 36.85
CA ALA A 257 17.23 -11.44 36.78
C ALA A 257 17.78 -11.35 35.34
N ALA A 258 18.16 -10.11 34.97
CA ALA A 258 19.26 -9.68 34.10
C ALA A 258 19.54 -10.35 32.74
N ALA A 259 19.33 -9.60 31.65
CA ALA A 259 20.38 -9.37 30.64
C ALA A 259 20.08 -8.12 29.79
N GLU A 260 21.12 -7.32 29.66
CA GLU A 260 21.42 -6.13 28.87
C GLU A 260 20.70 -5.92 27.52
N GLY A 261 20.51 -4.63 27.22
CA GLY A 261 20.61 -4.10 25.85
C GLY A 261 19.35 -3.42 25.32
N GLY A 262 19.37 -2.09 25.19
CA GLY A 262 18.34 -1.39 24.41
C GLY A 262 18.24 0.11 24.63
N SER A 263 18.94 0.85 23.78
CA SER A 263 19.00 2.31 23.64
C SER A 263 17.68 3.06 23.83
N LYS A 264 17.71 4.11 24.67
CA LYS A 264 16.71 5.19 24.69
C LYS A 264 16.85 6.05 23.44
N PHE A 265 15.80 6.12 22.63
CA PHE A 265 15.55 7.27 21.75
C PHE A 265 14.20 7.86 22.14
N GLN A 266 14.24 9.02 22.80
CA GLN A 266 13.09 9.90 22.99
C GLN A 266 13.12 10.90 21.82
N ASN A 267 12.25 10.71 20.83
CA ASN A 267 11.89 11.76 19.88
C ASN A 267 10.65 12.47 20.44
N ILE A 268 10.87 13.67 20.95
CA ILE A 268 9.83 14.69 21.11
C ILE A 268 9.89 15.49 19.80
N ILE A 269 8.84 15.41 18.99
CA ILE A 269 8.66 16.28 17.83
C ILE A 269 7.90 17.50 18.36
N GLU A 270 8.64 18.57 18.63
CA GLU A 270 8.08 19.92 18.71
C GLU A 270 7.88 20.43 17.28
N ILE A 271 6.62 20.69 16.94
CA ILE A 271 6.25 21.41 15.73
C ILE A 271 6.21 22.88 16.15
N SER A 272 7.20 23.66 15.73
CA SER A 272 7.13 25.12 15.81
C SER A 272 6.98 25.66 14.39
N ASP A 273 5.80 26.18 14.12
CA ASP A 273 5.51 27.13 13.05
C ASP A 273 6.24 28.44 13.34
N SER A 274 6.96 28.97 12.34
CA SER A 274 7.29 30.40 12.27
C SER A 274 7.58 30.80 10.82
N ASP A 275 6.53 31.29 10.15
CA ASP A 275 6.44 32.60 9.50
C ASP A 275 7.65 33.13 8.69
N HIS A 276 7.35 33.42 7.41
CA HIS A 276 7.60 34.69 6.69
C HIS A 276 9.07 35.14 6.56
N ASP A 277 9.62 35.40 5.37
CA ASP A 277 9.17 36.44 4.43
C ASP A 277 9.51 36.05 2.97
N ASP A 278 8.54 36.22 2.08
CA ASP A 278 8.76 36.27 0.64
C ASP A 278 9.32 37.67 0.30
N ASP A 279 10.58 37.70 -0.14
CA ASP A 279 11.20 38.89 -0.72
C ASP A 279 10.57 39.18 -2.09
N ASP A 280 9.64 40.13 -2.07
CA ASP A 280 9.06 40.78 -3.22
C ASP A 280 10.01 41.85 -3.81
N ILE A 281 10.06 41.91 -5.15
CA ILE A 281 10.31 43.09 -6.03
C ILE A 281 11.82 43.37 -6.38
N PRO A 282 12.18 43.75 -7.64
CA PRO A 282 11.40 44.60 -8.56
C PRO A 282 11.30 44.20 -10.04
N ILE A 283 10.16 44.61 -10.60
CA ILE A 283 10.00 45.02 -12.00
C ILE A 283 9.60 46.50 -11.99
N HIS A 284 10.41 47.37 -12.57
CA HIS A 284 9.93 48.40 -13.51
C HIS A 284 11.09 49.02 -14.31
N GLU A 285 10.75 49.26 -15.57
CA GLU A 285 11.37 49.99 -16.70
C GLU A 285 12.57 50.91 -16.45
#